data_AF-A0A959BS70-F1
#
_entry.id   AF-A0A959BS70-F1
#
_cell.length_a   1.000
_cell.length_b   1.000
_cell.length_c   1.000
_cell.angle_alpha   90.00
_cell.angle_beta   90.00
_cell.angle_gamma   90.00
#
_symmetry.space_group_name_H-M   'P 1'
#
loop_
_entity.id
_entity.type
_entity.pdbx_description
1 polymer ?
#
loop_
_entity_poly.entity_id
_entity_poly.type
_entity_poly.pdbx_seq_one_letter_code
_entity_poly.pdbx_strand_id
1 'polypeptide(L)'
;MESTIADFSKALESQKNNFQSLNKSIVDDWNSFLKTQKTTSIGEIENVISVCTNSTQPRINYFDNTFFQEITNWYKAVLIDKKKHFREGHNFNVFHLFKEKFGFYIQETMHSRLLKFLLDAKETHGQGGLFLLKFLEILGIQSPETGTWQVTAEVGRIDVLIERKEPQSIIVIENKSNWAPDQSNQLYRYWHQAIFQKTKQADKRFYENNTHKYQILYLTPYGNKKIEHQSISKPKEDPESIYQGLPEIVPMEIKSVTFDKHIQDWLNACLEELPENNHRIREYILQYQLLCNNL
;
A
#
# COMPACT_ATOMS: atom_id res chain seq x y z
N MET A 1 -3.79 -33.81 -12.38
CA MET A 1 -3.25 -32.58 -11.75
C MET A 1 -1.97 -32.89 -10.97
N GLU A 2 -1.92 -33.97 -10.19
CA GLU A 2 -0.68 -34.39 -9.48
C GLU A 2 0.44 -34.92 -10.39
N SER A 3 0.14 -35.63 -11.49
CA SER A 3 1.18 -36.08 -12.43
C SER A 3 1.87 -34.92 -13.18
N THR A 4 1.13 -33.87 -13.49
CA THR A 4 1.58 -32.70 -14.25
C THR A 4 2.51 -31.79 -13.44
N ILE A 5 2.27 -31.70 -12.13
CA ILE A 5 3.14 -30.96 -11.20
C ILE A 5 4.44 -31.75 -10.92
N ALA A 6 4.34 -33.08 -10.77
CA ALA A 6 5.51 -33.94 -10.58
C ALA A 6 6.44 -33.94 -11.80
N ASP A 7 5.88 -33.92 -13.02
CA ASP A 7 6.65 -33.84 -14.27
C ASP A 7 7.28 -32.45 -14.46
N PHE A 8 6.59 -31.38 -14.04
CA PHE A 8 7.14 -30.03 -14.07
C PHE A 8 8.28 -29.84 -13.05
N SER A 9 8.12 -30.35 -11.83
CA SER A 9 9.18 -30.34 -10.81
C SER A 9 10.39 -31.17 -11.24
N LYS A 10 10.19 -32.36 -11.83
CA LYS A 10 11.29 -33.17 -12.38
C LYS A 10 11.99 -32.47 -13.55
N ALA A 11 11.26 -31.79 -14.42
CA ALA A 11 11.85 -31.02 -15.52
C ALA A 11 12.66 -29.83 -14.99
N LEU A 12 12.15 -29.12 -13.99
CA LEU A 12 12.83 -27.99 -13.34
C LEU A 12 14.11 -28.44 -12.62
N GLU A 13 14.05 -29.59 -11.96
CA GLU A 13 15.17 -30.16 -11.20
C GLU A 13 16.22 -30.77 -12.12
N SER A 14 15.81 -31.37 -13.24
CA SER A 14 16.70 -31.80 -14.32
C SER A 14 17.41 -30.61 -14.97
N GLN A 15 16.71 -29.52 -15.26
CA GLN A 15 17.28 -28.28 -15.79
C GLN A 15 18.26 -27.62 -14.80
N LYS A 16 17.91 -27.59 -13.51
CA LYS A 16 18.79 -27.10 -12.43
C LYS A 16 20.05 -27.95 -12.28
N ASN A 17 19.92 -29.27 -12.33
CA ASN A 17 21.06 -30.19 -12.22
C ASN A 17 21.96 -30.15 -13.46
N ASN A 18 21.38 -29.98 -14.65
CA ASN A 18 22.16 -29.72 -15.86
C ASN A 18 22.88 -28.37 -15.80
N PHE A 19 22.22 -27.31 -15.33
CA PHE A 19 22.85 -26.01 -15.11
C PHE A 19 24.02 -26.10 -14.12
N GLN A 20 23.83 -26.80 -13.00
CA GLN A 20 24.86 -27.01 -11.99
C GLN A 20 26.00 -27.91 -12.47
N SER A 21 25.75 -28.90 -13.34
CA SER A 21 26.80 -29.78 -13.87
C SER A 21 27.63 -29.10 -14.97
N LEU A 22 26.99 -28.34 -15.87
CA LEU A 22 27.63 -27.62 -16.98
C LEU A 22 28.39 -26.36 -16.53
N ASN A 23 27.96 -25.77 -15.41
CA ASN A 23 28.52 -24.53 -14.85
C ASN A 23 29.08 -24.74 -13.45
N LYS A 24 29.46 -25.97 -13.10
CA LYS A 24 29.94 -26.35 -11.78
C LYS A 24 31.07 -25.45 -11.29
N SER A 25 32.04 -25.12 -12.15
CA SER A 25 33.14 -24.21 -11.76
C SER A 25 32.64 -22.81 -11.45
N ILE A 26 31.67 -22.26 -12.21
CA ILE A 26 31.12 -20.91 -11.97
C ILE A 26 30.30 -20.89 -10.69
N VAL A 27 29.50 -21.93 -10.44
CA VAL A 27 28.72 -22.08 -9.20
C VAL A 27 29.65 -22.27 -8.01
N ASP A 28 30.74 -23.03 -8.16
CA ASP A 28 31.75 -23.25 -7.13
C ASP A 28 32.57 -21.97 -6.88
N ASP A 29 32.92 -21.22 -7.93
CA ASP A 29 33.60 -19.91 -7.84
C ASP A 29 32.70 -18.86 -7.20
N TRP A 30 31.42 -18.83 -7.55
CA TRP A 30 30.42 -17.94 -6.95
C TRP A 30 30.14 -18.30 -5.49
N ASN A 31 30.04 -19.59 -5.15
CA ASN A 31 29.88 -20.05 -3.78
C ASN A 31 31.14 -19.85 -2.94
N SER A 32 32.33 -19.97 -3.55
CA SER A 32 33.62 -19.63 -2.95
C SER A 32 33.71 -18.13 -2.67
N PHE A 33 33.27 -17.30 -3.61
CA PHE A 33 33.14 -15.85 -3.45
C PHE A 33 32.12 -15.44 -2.37
N LEU A 34 30.94 -16.09 -2.32
CA LEU A 34 29.96 -15.87 -1.26
C LEU A 34 30.48 -16.27 0.13
N LYS A 35 31.30 -17.33 0.21
CA LYS A 35 31.96 -17.75 1.46
C LYS A 35 33.06 -16.79 1.91
N THR A 36 33.66 -16.01 1.01
CA THR A 36 34.70 -15.01 1.33
C THR A 36 34.13 -13.61 1.63
N GLN A 37 32.81 -13.40 1.55
CA GLN A 37 32.12 -12.12 1.82
C GLN A 37 32.08 -11.69 3.29
N LYS A 38 33.23 -11.62 3.95
CA LYS A 38 33.38 -10.71 5.11
C LYS A 38 34.20 -9.46 4.80
N THR A 39 34.95 -9.39 3.70
CA THR A 39 35.91 -8.29 3.51
C THR A 39 36.27 -7.92 2.06
N THR A 40 35.48 -8.26 1.04
CA THR A 40 35.91 -8.04 -0.36
C THR A 40 35.61 -6.63 -0.87
N SER A 41 36.58 -5.99 -1.53
CA SER A 41 36.51 -4.61 -2.03
C SER A 41 35.81 -4.51 -3.40
N ILE A 42 35.24 -3.34 -3.73
CA ILE A 42 34.50 -3.12 -5.00
C ILE A 42 35.32 -3.43 -6.26
N GLY A 43 36.63 -3.15 -6.25
CA GLY A 43 37.50 -3.41 -7.40
C GLY A 43 37.71 -4.91 -7.68
N GLU A 44 37.68 -5.76 -6.66
CA GLU A 44 37.78 -7.21 -6.84
C GLU A 44 36.48 -7.80 -7.41
N ILE A 45 35.34 -7.20 -7.07
CA ILE A 45 34.02 -7.58 -7.62
C ILE A 45 33.94 -7.22 -9.11
N GLU A 46 34.42 -6.04 -9.50
CA GLU A 46 34.48 -5.61 -10.90
C GLU A 46 35.37 -6.54 -11.74
N ASN A 47 36.46 -7.03 -11.17
CA ASN A 47 37.37 -7.96 -11.82
C ASN A 47 36.74 -9.35 -12.00
N VAL A 48 36.01 -9.86 -11.00
CA VAL A 48 35.26 -11.13 -11.11
C VAL A 48 34.16 -11.03 -12.17
N ILE A 49 33.40 -9.92 -12.19
CA ILE A 49 32.39 -9.67 -13.22
C ILE A 49 33.05 -9.65 -14.61
N SER A 50 34.19 -8.97 -14.75
CA SER A 50 34.95 -8.90 -16.01
C SER A 50 35.43 -10.27 -16.51
N VAL A 51 35.98 -11.10 -15.61
CA VAL A 51 36.44 -12.46 -15.92
C VAL A 51 35.26 -13.36 -16.32
N CYS A 52 34.13 -13.25 -15.64
CA CYS A 52 32.90 -13.97 -16.02
C CYS A 52 32.40 -13.53 -17.40
N THR A 53 32.41 -12.23 -17.73
CA THR A 53 31.99 -11.75 -19.06
C THR A 53 32.92 -12.19 -20.18
N ASN A 54 34.24 -12.23 -19.95
CA ASN A 54 35.24 -12.54 -20.98
C ASN A 54 35.40 -14.05 -21.27
N SER A 55 35.04 -14.91 -20.32
CA SER A 55 35.14 -16.37 -20.48
C SER A 55 33.91 -17.04 -21.11
N THR A 56 32.85 -16.29 -21.43
CA THR A 56 31.54 -16.83 -21.83
C THR A 56 31.01 -16.34 -23.18
N GLN A 57 31.85 -15.88 -24.11
CA GLN A 57 31.39 -15.45 -25.45
C GLN A 57 30.47 -16.47 -26.17
N PRO A 58 30.64 -17.81 -26.03
CA PRO A 58 29.72 -18.79 -26.64
C PRO A 58 28.47 -19.14 -25.80
N ARG A 59 28.45 -18.85 -24.48
CA ARG A 59 27.36 -19.27 -23.55
C ARG A 59 26.32 -18.19 -23.26
N ILE A 60 26.60 -16.98 -23.72
CA ILE A 60 25.70 -15.83 -23.78
C ILE A 60 24.41 -16.11 -24.60
N ASN A 61 24.37 -17.12 -25.46
CA ASN A 61 23.13 -17.46 -26.17
C ASN A 61 22.07 -18.17 -25.31
N TYR A 62 22.41 -18.60 -24.08
CA TYR A 62 21.50 -19.34 -23.19
C TYR A 62 20.74 -18.44 -22.20
N PHE A 63 21.32 -17.28 -21.86
CA PHE A 63 20.65 -16.17 -21.21
C PHE A 63 20.77 -15.01 -22.17
N ASP A 64 19.65 -14.55 -22.76
CA ASP A 64 19.64 -13.36 -23.61
C ASP A 64 20.59 -12.30 -23.02
N ASN A 65 21.58 -11.87 -23.80
CA ASN A 65 22.57 -10.85 -23.42
C ASN A 65 21.92 -9.65 -22.71
N THR A 66 20.71 -9.31 -23.15
CA THR A 66 19.88 -8.24 -22.61
C THR A 66 19.53 -8.49 -21.14
N PHE A 67 19.07 -9.70 -20.79
CA PHE A 67 18.68 -10.08 -19.44
C PHE A 67 19.88 -10.11 -18.47
N PHE A 68 21.05 -10.58 -18.93
CA PHE A 68 22.26 -10.56 -18.10
C PHE A 68 22.75 -9.13 -17.83
N GLN A 69 22.66 -8.26 -18.85
CA GLN A 69 23.00 -6.84 -18.71
C GLN A 69 22.03 -6.13 -17.75
N GLU A 70 20.73 -6.45 -17.80
CA GLU A 70 19.71 -5.94 -16.87
C GLU A 70 20.01 -6.32 -15.42
N ILE A 71 20.32 -7.59 -15.15
CA ILE A 71 20.70 -8.05 -13.80
C ILE A 71 21.97 -7.32 -13.32
N THR A 72 22.97 -7.18 -14.18
CA THR A 72 24.22 -6.49 -13.85
C THR A 72 23.98 -5.02 -13.52
N ASN A 73 23.14 -4.35 -14.31
CA ASN A 73 22.76 -2.95 -14.08
C ASN A 73 21.98 -2.78 -12.78
N TRP A 74 21.02 -3.67 -12.52
CA TRP A 74 20.27 -3.70 -11.26
C TRP A 74 21.21 -3.88 -10.06
N TYR A 75 22.13 -4.83 -10.12
CA TYR A 75 23.07 -5.08 -9.02
C TYR A 75 24.00 -3.89 -8.76
N LYS A 76 24.50 -3.23 -9.83
CA LYS A 76 25.25 -1.97 -9.71
C LYS A 76 24.43 -0.89 -9.01
N ALA A 77 23.15 -0.73 -9.39
CA ALA A 77 22.24 0.22 -8.74
C ALA A 77 22.06 -0.09 -7.24
N VAL A 78 21.89 -1.37 -6.87
CA VAL A 78 21.81 -1.80 -5.47
C VAL A 78 23.10 -1.47 -4.70
N LEU A 79 24.28 -1.65 -5.29
CA LEU A 79 25.55 -1.30 -4.63
C LEU A 79 25.72 0.21 -4.45
N ILE A 80 25.34 1.01 -5.45
CA ILE A 80 25.34 2.47 -5.37
C ILE A 80 24.41 2.94 -4.25
N ASP A 81 23.20 2.37 -4.20
CA ASP A 81 22.21 2.66 -3.18
C ASP A 81 22.71 2.28 -1.77
N LYS A 82 23.31 1.10 -1.59
CA LYS A 82 23.93 0.71 -0.31
C LYS A 82 25.00 1.68 0.16
N LYS A 83 25.87 2.16 -0.74
CA LYS A 83 26.89 3.17 -0.41
C LYS A 83 26.26 4.49 0.00
N LYS A 84 25.23 4.93 -0.73
CA LYS A 84 24.49 6.14 -0.41
C LYS A 84 23.80 6.02 0.96
N HIS A 85 23.17 4.87 1.24
CA HIS A 85 22.52 4.60 2.52
C HIS A 85 23.52 4.63 3.67
N PHE A 86 24.72 4.06 3.50
CA PHE A 86 25.76 4.12 4.53
C PHE A 86 26.21 5.55 4.84
N ARG A 87 26.23 6.44 3.83
CA ARG A 87 26.67 7.84 4.00
C ARG A 87 25.57 8.75 4.53
N GLU A 88 24.35 8.59 4.03
CA GLU A 88 23.27 9.56 4.18
C GLU A 88 22.09 9.01 4.99
N GLY A 89 22.02 7.69 5.19
CA GLY A 89 20.89 7.05 5.86
C GLY A 89 19.59 7.13 5.06
N HIS A 90 19.63 7.37 3.74
CA HIS A 90 18.41 7.71 2.97
C HIS A 90 17.34 6.60 2.91
N ASN A 91 17.71 5.34 3.14
CA ASN A 91 16.75 4.22 3.31
C ASN A 91 16.36 3.95 4.77
N PHE A 92 16.78 4.77 5.72
CA PHE A 92 16.35 4.62 7.12
C PHE A 92 14.83 4.74 7.18
N ASN A 93 14.18 3.77 7.82
CA ASN A 93 12.76 3.86 8.09
C ASN A 93 12.43 3.54 9.55
N VAL A 94 11.75 4.45 10.26
CA VAL A 94 11.43 4.28 11.70
C VAL A 94 10.45 3.13 11.94
N PHE A 95 9.48 2.91 11.04
CA PHE A 95 8.54 1.80 11.15
C PHE A 95 9.24 0.45 10.91
N HIS A 96 10.17 0.42 9.94
CA HIS A 96 11.02 -0.75 9.72
C HIS A 96 11.93 -1.02 10.94
N LEU A 97 12.53 0.02 11.53
CA LEU A 97 13.29 -0.11 12.77
C LEU A 97 12.44 -0.75 13.88
N PHE A 98 11.21 -0.25 14.07
CA PHE A 98 10.28 -0.79 15.07
C PHE A 98 9.94 -2.26 14.84
N LYS A 99 9.69 -2.63 13.59
CA LYS A 99 9.42 -4.02 13.21
C LYS A 99 10.64 -4.91 13.48
N GLU A 100 11.80 -4.57 12.92
CA GLU A 100 12.97 -5.46 12.92
C GLU A 100 13.71 -5.52 14.27
N LYS A 101 13.68 -4.44 15.06
CA LYS A 101 14.41 -4.39 16.35
C LYS A 101 13.54 -4.65 17.56
N PHE A 102 12.26 -4.29 17.49
CA PHE A 102 11.36 -4.37 18.64
C PHE A 102 10.18 -5.31 18.40
N GLY A 103 10.07 -5.94 17.22
CA GLY A 103 8.94 -6.81 16.89
C GLY A 103 7.59 -6.07 16.81
N PHE A 104 7.64 -4.74 16.73
CA PHE A 104 6.45 -3.90 16.74
C PHE A 104 6.08 -3.52 15.31
N TYR A 105 4.97 -4.08 14.82
CA TYR A 105 4.47 -3.84 13.47
C TYR A 105 3.24 -2.94 13.52
N ILE A 106 3.12 -2.06 12.52
CA ILE A 106 1.92 -1.26 12.32
C ILE A 106 0.79 -2.19 11.87
N GLN A 107 -0.23 -2.31 12.71
CA GLN A 107 -1.41 -3.12 12.44
C GLN A 107 -2.44 -2.35 11.62
N GLU A 108 -3.44 -3.04 11.08
CA GLU A 108 -4.56 -2.46 10.32
C GLU A 108 -5.21 -1.28 11.06
N THR A 109 -5.63 -1.46 12.31
CA THR A 109 -6.23 -0.37 13.12
C THR A 109 -5.27 0.79 13.39
N MET A 110 -3.95 0.53 13.36
CA MET A 110 -2.96 1.60 13.50
C MET A 110 -2.86 2.44 12.23
N HIS A 111 -2.99 1.85 11.04
CA HIS A 111 -3.08 2.62 9.80
C HIS A 111 -4.27 3.59 9.81
N SER A 112 -5.43 3.14 10.28
CA SER A 112 -6.60 4.01 10.45
C SER A 112 -6.30 5.21 11.37
N ARG A 113 -5.58 4.96 12.47
CA ARG A 113 -5.14 6.01 13.41
C ARG A 113 -4.09 6.94 12.81
N LEU A 114 -3.16 6.44 12.01
CA LEU A 114 -2.15 7.26 11.31
C LEU A 114 -2.81 8.15 10.24
N LEU A 115 -3.82 7.62 9.52
CA LEU A 115 -4.64 8.40 8.61
C LEU A 115 -5.41 9.49 9.36
N LYS A 116 -6.10 9.14 10.46
CA LYS A 116 -6.76 10.13 11.32
C LYS A 116 -5.79 11.19 11.81
N PHE A 117 -4.60 10.79 12.27
CA PHE A 117 -3.58 11.73 12.75
C PHE A 117 -3.28 12.79 11.70
N LEU A 118 -3.10 12.42 10.44
CA LEU A 118 -2.86 13.40 9.36
C LEU A 118 -4.13 14.18 8.98
N LEU A 119 -5.29 13.52 8.93
CA LEU A 119 -6.53 14.11 8.42
C LEU A 119 -7.25 15.02 9.43
N ASP A 120 -7.00 14.90 10.73
CA ASP A 120 -7.64 15.74 11.72
C ASP A 120 -6.90 17.08 11.88
N ALA A 121 -7.51 18.17 11.41
CA ALA A 121 -6.93 19.50 11.46
C ALA A 121 -6.52 20.00 12.87
N LYS A 122 -6.99 19.35 13.93
CA LYS A 122 -6.70 19.68 15.34
C LYS A 122 -5.59 18.80 15.94
N GLU A 123 -5.04 17.86 15.19
CA GLU A 123 -3.98 16.97 15.67
C GLU A 123 -2.63 17.67 15.82
N THR A 124 -1.72 16.99 16.53
CA THR A 124 -0.45 17.59 16.95
C THR A 124 0.57 17.74 15.82
N HIS A 125 0.26 17.35 14.58
CA HIS A 125 1.11 17.66 13.41
C HIS A 125 1.15 19.17 13.10
N GLY A 126 0.17 19.94 13.59
CA GLY A 126 0.21 21.41 13.57
C GLY A 126 0.16 22.05 12.18
N GLN A 127 -0.40 21.36 11.18
CA GLN A 127 -0.53 21.87 9.80
C GLN A 127 -1.95 22.35 9.48
N GLY A 128 -2.79 22.52 10.50
CA GLY A 128 -4.20 22.87 10.34
C GLY A 128 -4.90 21.91 9.37
N GLY A 129 -5.75 22.45 8.49
CA GLY A 129 -6.50 21.66 7.52
C GLY A 129 -5.73 21.17 6.29
N LEU A 130 -4.42 21.41 6.15
CA LEU A 130 -3.68 21.16 4.90
C LEU A 130 -3.89 19.74 4.36
N PHE A 131 -3.60 18.73 5.18
CA PHE A 131 -3.72 17.32 4.81
C PHE A 131 -5.17 16.95 4.44
N LEU A 132 -6.12 17.37 5.27
CA LEU A 132 -7.54 17.09 5.05
C LEU A 132 -8.05 17.73 3.76
N LEU A 133 -7.75 19.00 3.53
CA LEU A 133 -8.22 19.72 2.36
C LEU A 133 -7.67 19.10 1.08
N LYS A 134 -6.36 18.79 1.04
CA LYS A 134 -5.77 18.06 -0.10
C LYS A 134 -6.41 16.69 -0.31
N PHE A 135 -6.72 15.96 0.75
CA PHE A 135 -7.40 14.68 0.63
C PHE A 135 -8.79 14.85 0.00
N LEU A 136 -9.57 15.81 0.50
CA LEU A 136 -10.92 16.09 0.02
C LEU A 136 -10.95 16.63 -1.42
N GLU A 137 -9.96 17.44 -1.80
CA GLU A 137 -9.76 17.93 -3.18
C GLU A 137 -9.55 16.76 -4.16
N ILE A 138 -8.65 15.83 -3.82
CA ILE A 138 -8.37 14.63 -4.66
C ILE A 138 -9.63 13.75 -4.79
N LEU A 139 -10.45 13.68 -3.73
CA LEU A 139 -11.72 12.96 -3.77
C LEU A 139 -12.83 13.69 -4.55
N GLY A 140 -12.60 14.95 -4.96
CA GLY A 140 -13.59 15.77 -5.65
C GLY A 140 -14.77 16.18 -4.76
N ILE A 141 -14.52 16.37 -3.45
CA ILE A 141 -15.55 16.84 -2.53
C ILE A 141 -15.83 18.32 -2.79
N GLN A 142 -17.11 18.72 -2.83
CA GLN A 142 -17.50 20.10 -3.12
C GLN A 142 -17.15 21.03 -1.94
N SER A 143 -16.54 22.18 -2.24
CA SER A 143 -16.24 23.25 -1.28
C SER A 143 -15.58 22.74 0.01
N PRO A 144 -14.48 21.96 -0.06
CA PRO A 144 -13.88 21.30 1.10
C PRO A 144 -13.43 22.28 2.20
N GLU A 145 -13.13 23.52 1.85
CA GLU A 145 -12.77 24.64 2.73
C GLU A 145 -13.92 25.13 3.63
N THR A 146 -15.16 24.75 3.30
CA THR A 146 -16.36 25.20 4.02
C THR A 146 -16.79 24.22 5.12
N GLY A 147 -17.34 24.79 6.20
CA GLY A 147 -17.86 24.02 7.33
C GLY A 147 -16.77 23.58 8.32
N THR A 148 -17.16 22.74 9.27
CA THR A 148 -16.24 22.15 10.25
C THR A 148 -16.24 20.64 10.09
N TRP A 149 -15.11 20.12 9.65
CA TRP A 149 -14.87 18.69 9.54
C TRP A 149 -14.52 18.07 10.88
N GLN A 150 -14.96 16.84 11.07
CA GLN A 150 -14.60 15.96 12.18
C GLN A 150 -14.04 14.68 11.58
N VAL A 151 -12.94 14.19 12.16
CA VAL A 151 -12.30 12.95 11.75
C VAL A 151 -12.19 12.03 12.95
N THR A 152 -12.72 10.82 12.82
CA THR A 152 -12.61 9.77 13.83
C THR A 152 -12.03 8.52 13.20
N ALA A 153 -11.31 7.72 13.98
CA ALA A 153 -10.87 6.39 13.58
C ALA A 153 -11.21 5.35 14.64
N GLU A 154 -11.58 4.16 14.20
CA GLU A 154 -11.92 3.01 15.05
C GLU A 154 -13.13 3.24 15.98
N VAL A 155 -14.01 4.21 15.63
CA VAL A 155 -15.23 4.53 16.39
C VAL A 155 -16.43 3.91 15.70
N GLY A 156 -17.29 3.21 16.46
CA GLY A 156 -18.48 2.55 15.89
C GLY A 156 -18.14 1.42 14.89
N ARG A 157 -16.94 0.83 15.02
CA ARG A 157 -16.37 -0.15 14.08
C ARG A 157 -16.14 0.41 12.68
N ILE A 158 -16.04 1.73 12.51
CA ILE A 158 -15.65 2.35 11.25
C ILE A 158 -14.17 2.70 11.34
N ASP A 159 -13.37 2.25 10.37
CA ASP A 159 -11.91 2.43 10.40
C ASP A 159 -11.55 3.92 10.36
N VAL A 160 -12.03 4.67 9.37
CA VAL A 160 -11.97 6.15 9.38
C VAL A 160 -13.29 6.76 8.88
N LEU A 161 -13.77 7.75 9.62
CA LEU A 161 -14.94 8.55 9.26
C LEU A 161 -14.54 10.02 9.23
N ILE A 162 -14.82 10.68 8.11
CA ILE A 162 -14.61 12.11 7.89
C ILE A 162 -15.97 12.73 7.57
N GLU A 163 -16.40 13.71 8.36
CA GLU A 163 -17.73 14.28 8.18
C GLU A 163 -17.83 15.73 8.57
N ARG A 164 -18.77 16.44 7.93
CA ARG A 164 -19.21 17.78 8.34
C ARG A 164 -20.72 17.88 8.24
N LYS A 165 -21.29 18.79 9.02
CA LYS A 165 -22.74 19.03 9.05
C LYS A 165 -23.22 19.93 7.92
N GLU A 166 -22.48 20.99 7.58
CA GLU A 166 -22.89 21.99 6.60
C GLU A 166 -21.71 22.42 5.69
N PRO A 167 -21.84 22.31 4.36
CA PRO A 167 -22.85 21.49 3.68
C PRO A 167 -22.63 20.00 4.04
N GLN A 168 -23.70 19.25 4.32
CA GLN A 168 -23.57 17.86 4.76
C GLN A 168 -22.70 17.04 3.81
N SER A 169 -21.65 16.40 4.34
CA SER A 169 -20.72 15.56 3.58
C SER A 169 -20.13 14.50 4.51
N ILE A 170 -20.01 13.27 4.03
CA ILE A 170 -19.62 12.10 4.82
C ILE A 170 -18.77 11.18 3.92
N ILE A 171 -17.53 10.94 4.35
CA ILE A 171 -16.57 10.06 3.70
C ILE A 171 -16.22 8.97 4.71
N VAL A 172 -16.41 7.73 4.31
CA VAL A 172 -16.01 6.55 5.07
C VAL A 172 -14.82 5.90 4.39
N ILE A 173 -13.82 5.49 5.15
CA ILE A 173 -12.70 4.68 4.66
C ILE A 173 -12.77 3.34 5.38
N GLU A 174 -12.86 2.26 4.62
CA GLU A 174 -12.57 0.89 5.07
C GLU A 174 -11.13 0.58 4.69
N ASN A 175 -10.30 0.31 5.69
CA ASN A 175 -8.88 0.06 5.56
C ASN A 175 -8.62 -1.45 5.47
N LYS A 176 -8.04 -1.91 4.37
CA LYS A 176 -7.63 -3.31 4.15
C LYS A 176 -6.12 -3.46 4.04
N SER A 177 -5.33 -2.65 4.77
CA SER A 177 -3.86 -2.57 4.66
C SER A 177 -3.10 -3.90 4.79
N ASN A 178 -3.74 -4.96 5.27
CA ASN A 178 -3.16 -6.29 5.46
C ASN A 178 -3.84 -7.39 4.61
N TRP A 179 -4.66 -7.02 3.62
CA TRP A 179 -5.46 -7.95 2.82
C TRP A 179 -6.46 -8.80 3.61
N ALA A 180 -6.89 -8.35 4.79
CA ALA A 180 -7.88 -9.05 5.60
C ALA A 180 -9.15 -9.38 4.80
N PRO A 181 -9.76 -10.57 4.99
CA PRO A 181 -11.03 -10.94 4.36
C PRO A 181 -12.16 -9.94 4.66
N ASP A 182 -13.15 -9.88 3.79
CA ASP A 182 -14.29 -8.99 4.01
C ASP A 182 -15.24 -9.55 5.07
N GLN A 183 -15.52 -8.73 6.08
CA GLN A 183 -16.50 -9.09 7.09
C GLN A 183 -17.92 -8.98 6.53
N SER A 184 -18.78 -9.94 6.87
CA SER A 184 -20.18 -9.95 6.43
C SER A 184 -20.89 -8.65 6.81
N ASN A 185 -21.58 -8.06 5.83
CA ASN A 185 -22.40 -6.86 5.90
C ASN A 185 -21.66 -5.60 6.40
N GLN A 186 -20.33 -5.58 6.36
CA GLN A 186 -19.51 -4.52 6.94
C GLN A 186 -19.80 -3.15 6.31
N LEU A 187 -19.65 -3.05 4.99
CA LEU A 187 -19.89 -1.80 4.26
C LEU A 187 -21.37 -1.42 4.29
N TYR A 188 -22.29 -2.40 4.36
CA TYR A 188 -23.71 -2.13 4.57
C TYR A 188 -23.97 -1.45 5.91
N ARG A 189 -23.39 -1.98 7.00
CA ARG A 189 -23.48 -1.34 8.30
C ARG A 189 -22.96 0.08 8.20
N TYR A 190 -21.78 0.30 7.63
CA TYR A 190 -21.17 1.63 7.55
C TYR A 190 -22.05 2.64 6.82
N TRP A 191 -22.56 2.27 5.65
CA TRP A 191 -23.54 3.09 4.94
C TRP A 191 -24.73 3.43 5.84
N HIS A 192 -25.29 2.44 6.54
CA HIS A 192 -26.44 2.66 7.39
C HIS A 192 -26.16 3.65 8.55
N GLN A 193 -25.15 3.36 9.38
CA GLN A 193 -24.86 4.15 10.60
C GLN A 193 -24.24 5.52 10.30
N ALA A 194 -23.33 5.62 9.33
CA ALA A 194 -22.66 6.88 9.04
C ALA A 194 -23.50 7.78 8.11
N ILE A 195 -24.08 7.20 7.05
CA ILE A 195 -24.67 7.97 5.94
C ILE A 195 -26.19 8.00 6.02
N PHE A 196 -26.85 6.84 5.93
CA PHE A 196 -28.32 6.75 5.90
C PHE A 196 -28.97 7.37 7.14
N GLN A 197 -28.42 7.16 8.33
CA GLN A 197 -28.98 7.73 9.56
C GLN A 197 -29.03 9.28 9.53
N LYS A 198 -28.15 9.92 8.77
CA LYS A 198 -28.06 11.39 8.64
C LYS A 198 -28.80 11.94 7.43
N THR A 199 -28.77 11.23 6.31
CA THR A 199 -29.43 11.66 5.06
C THR A 199 -30.90 11.25 5.01
N LYS A 200 -31.23 10.11 5.63
CA LYS A 200 -32.49 9.35 5.47
C LYS A 200 -32.81 8.99 4.01
N GLN A 201 -31.78 8.88 3.16
CA GLN A 201 -31.91 8.57 1.73
C GLN A 201 -31.50 7.14 1.43
N ALA A 202 -32.37 6.38 0.78
CA ALA A 202 -32.09 5.01 0.34
C ALA A 202 -32.07 4.85 -1.19
N ASP A 203 -32.39 5.90 -1.94
CA ASP A 203 -32.39 5.88 -3.40
C ASP A 203 -30.96 5.97 -3.95
N LYS A 204 -30.61 5.06 -4.85
CA LYS A 204 -29.33 5.05 -5.55
C LYS A 204 -29.08 6.35 -6.34
N ARG A 205 -30.11 6.91 -6.97
CA ARG A 205 -30.01 8.15 -7.76
C ARG A 205 -29.62 9.36 -6.90
N PHE A 206 -30.05 9.37 -5.62
CA PHE A 206 -29.62 10.40 -4.69
C PHE A 206 -28.10 10.38 -4.53
N TYR A 207 -27.52 9.20 -4.31
CA TYR A 207 -26.07 9.06 -4.13
C TYR A 207 -25.28 9.30 -5.43
N GLU A 208 -25.78 8.82 -6.57
CA GLU A 208 -25.20 9.09 -7.89
C GLU A 208 -25.10 10.61 -8.18
N ASN A 209 -26.10 11.39 -7.78
CA ASN A 209 -26.10 12.84 -7.94
C ASN A 209 -25.32 13.60 -6.84
N ASN A 210 -24.87 12.91 -5.79
CA ASN A 210 -24.19 13.51 -4.63
C ASN A 210 -22.85 12.81 -4.31
N THR A 211 -22.16 12.28 -5.33
CA THR A 211 -20.83 11.64 -5.20
C THR A 211 -19.76 12.60 -4.66
N HIS A 212 -19.95 13.91 -4.83
CA HIS A 212 -19.11 14.98 -4.27
C HIS A 212 -19.41 15.29 -2.80
N LYS A 213 -20.31 14.54 -2.14
CA LYS A 213 -20.67 14.69 -0.71
C LYS A 213 -20.58 13.39 0.06
N TYR A 214 -21.00 12.27 -0.54
CA TYR A 214 -21.08 10.98 0.13
C TYR A 214 -20.20 9.96 -0.58
N GLN A 215 -19.20 9.43 0.13
CA GLN A 215 -18.26 8.46 -0.45
C GLN A 215 -17.95 7.34 0.55
N ILE A 216 -17.81 6.12 0.06
CA ILE A 216 -17.20 5.00 0.79
C ILE A 216 -15.96 4.59 -0.01
N LEU A 217 -14.80 4.70 0.62
CA LEU A 217 -13.50 4.33 0.07
C LEU A 217 -13.12 2.96 0.63
N TYR A 218 -12.79 2.03 -0.27
CA TYR A 218 -12.27 0.72 0.06
C TYR A 218 -10.77 0.73 -0.24
N LEU A 219 -9.96 0.91 0.82
CA LEU A 219 -8.54 1.22 0.73
C LEU A 219 -7.69 -0.04 0.89
N THR A 220 -7.11 -0.54 -0.20
CA THR A 220 -6.24 -1.73 -0.20
C THR A 220 -4.75 -1.38 -0.36
N PRO A 221 -3.81 -2.29 -0.05
CA PRO A 221 -2.37 -2.01 -0.22
C PRO A 221 -2.02 -1.57 -1.64
N TYR A 222 -2.44 -2.37 -2.60
CA TYR A 222 -2.23 -2.17 -4.03
C TYR A 222 -3.28 -2.97 -4.83
N GLY A 223 -3.31 -2.78 -6.15
CA GLY A 223 -4.18 -3.56 -7.05
C GLY A 223 -5.68 -3.45 -6.75
N ASN A 224 -6.45 -4.35 -7.35
CA ASN A 224 -7.92 -4.30 -7.31
C ASN A 224 -8.49 -5.50 -6.55
N LYS A 225 -8.37 -5.51 -5.21
CA LYS A 225 -9.14 -6.46 -4.40
C LYS A 225 -10.61 -6.29 -4.73
N LYS A 226 -11.29 -7.36 -5.12
CA LYS A 226 -12.73 -7.31 -5.33
C LYS A 226 -13.43 -7.30 -3.98
N ILE A 227 -14.33 -6.34 -3.79
CA ILE A 227 -15.22 -6.30 -2.63
C ILE A 227 -16.14 -7.52 -2.71
N GLU A 228 -16.21 -8.29 -1.63
CA GLU A 228 -17.05 -9.48 -1.55
C GLU A 228 -18.52 -9.06 -1.40
N HIS A 229 -19.42 -9.72 -2.15
CA HIS A 229 -20.84 -9.38 -2.17
C HIS A 229 -21.47 -9.36 -0.76
N GLN A 230 -21.03 -10.26 0.13
CA GLN A 230 -21.55 -10.26 1.51
C GLN A 230 -21.25 -8.98 2.28
N SER A 231 -20.18 -8.24 1.96
CA SER A 231 -19.79 -7.02 2.68
C SER A 231 -20.78 -5.89 2.45
N ILE A 232 -21.33 -5.84 1.25
CA ILE A 232 -22.27 -4.81 0.80
C ILE A 232 -23.73 -5.23 0.90
N SER A 233 -23.99 -6.48 1.30
CA SER A 233 -25.34 -7.02 1.46
C SER A 233 -25.96 -6.56 2.77
N LYS A 234 -27.28 -6.37 2.75
CA LYS A 234 -28.07 -6.15 3.96
C LYS A 234 -27.93 -7.36 4.88
N PRO A 235 -27.73 -7.16 6.20
CA PRO A 235 -27.79 -8.25 7.17
C PRO A 235 -29.08 -9.04 7.03
N LYS A 236 -28.94 -10.35 6.84
CA LYS A 236 -30.06 -11.29 6.81
C LYS A 236 -30.52 -11.54 8.24
N GLU A 237 -31.43 -10.74 8.81
CA GLU A 237 -32.05 -11.10 10.10
C GLU A 237 -33.26 -10.21 10.47
N ASP A 238 -34.20 -10.88 11.18
CA ASP A 238 -35.45 -10.49 11.87
C ASP A 238 -36.40 -9.46 11.20
N PRO A 239 -37.71 -9.76 11.01
CA PRO A 239 -38.72 -8.76 10.60
C PRO A 239 -38.76 -7.45 11.43
N GLU A 240 -38.24 -7.42 12.66
CA GLU A 240 -38.09 -6.21 13.49
C GLU A 240 -36.74 -5.49 13.31
N SER A 241 -35.96 -5.85 12.30
CA SER A 241 -34.65 -5.27 12.04
C SER A 241 -34.70 -3.77 11.75
N ILE A 242 -33.71 -3.04 12.27
CA ILE A 242 -33.48 -1.62 11.95
C ILE A 242 -33.25 -1.36 10.45
N TYR A 243 -33.05 -2.42 9.66
CA TYR A 243 -32.89 -2.36 8.20
C TYR A 243 -34.20 -2.63 7.44
N GLN A 244 -35.34 -2.73 8.12
CA GLN A 244 -36.63 -2.94 7.48
C GLN A 244 -36.93 -1.83 6.46
N GLY A 245 -37.37 -2.23 5.26
CA GLY A 245 -37.66 -1.30 4.15
C GLY A 245 -36.42 -0.71 3.47
N LEU A 246 -35.20 -1.07 3.89
CA LEU A 246 -33.96 -0.64 3.25
C LEU A 246 -33.52 -1.60 2.14
N PRO A 247 -32.78 -1.09 1.13
CA PRO A 247 -32.31 -1.87 -0.01
C PRO A 247 -31.47 -3.09 0.40
N GLU A 248 -31.49 -4.15 -0.41
CA GLU A 248 -30.77 -5.40 -0.17
C GLU A 248 -29.24 -5.25 -0.28
N ILE A 249 -28.76 -4.23 -0.98
CA ILE A 249 -27.34 -3.89 -1.11
C ILE A 249 -27.14 -2.41 -0.82
N VAL A 250 -25.92 -2.00 -0.49
CA VAL A 250 -25.54 -0.59 -0.36
C VAL A 250 -25.94 0.17 -1.63
N PRO A 251 -26.80 1.21 -1.54
CA PRO A 251 -27.34 1.92 -2.70
C PRO A 251 -26.38 3.02 -3.21
N MET A 252 -25.07 2.80 -3.13
CA MET A 252 -24.07 3.76 -3.64
C MET A 252 -22.83 3.03 -4.13
N GLU A 253 -22.08 3.68 -5.01
CA GLU A 253 -20.80 3.18 -5.48
C GLU A 253 -19.77 3.20 -4.33
N ILE A 254 -19.02 2.11 -4.21
CA ILE A 254 -17.87 2.02 -3.31
C ILE A 254 -16.61 2.19 -4.16
N LYS A 255 -15.83 3.23 -3.87
CA LYS A 255 -14.64 3.57 -4.62
C LYS A 255 -13.46 2.73 -4.12
N SER A 256 -12.88 1.92 -5.00
CA SER A 256 -11.63 1.21 -4.69
C SER A 256 -10.45 2.17 -4.85
N VAL A 257 -9.67 2.34 -3.79
CA VAL A 257 -8.47 3.18 -3.75
C VAL A 257 -7.33 2.40 -3.10
N THR A 258 -6.09 2.81 -3.31
CA THR A 258 -4.93 2.04 -2.83
C THR A 258 -3.89 2.87 -2.09
N PHE A 259 -3.13 2.22 -1.20
CA PHE A 259 -2.02 2.84 -0.50
C PHE A 259 -0.86 3.18 -1.44
N ASP A 260 -0.54 2.31 -2.39
CA ASP A 260 0.55 2.49 -3.37
C ASP A 260 0.31 3.58 -4.42
N LYS A 261 -0.95 4.00 -4.61
CA LYS A 261 -1.33 5.05 -5.56
C LYS A 261 -2.03 6.21 -4.88
N HIS A 262 -3.24 6.01 -4.37
CA HIS A 262 -4.08 7.11 -3.90
C HIS A 262 -3.51 7.81 -2.67
N ILE A 263 -3.01 7.05 -1.69
CA ILE A 263 -2.35 7.63 -0.51
C ILE A 263 -1.01 8.26 -0.90
N GLN A 264 -0.26 7.69 -1.85
CA GLN A 264 0.96 8.32 -2.36
C GLN A 264 0.68 9.67 -3.04
N ASP A 265 -0.29 9.71 -3.95
CA ASP A 265 -0.68 10.93 -4.67
C ASP A 265 -1.11 12.02 -3.69
N TRP A 266 -1.89 11.66 -2.67
CA TRP A 266 -2.29 12.57 -1.60
C TRP A 266 -1.10 13.09 -0.78
N LEU A 267 -0.22 12.21 -0.32
CA LEU A 267 0.93 12.60 0.49
C LEU A 267 1.93 13.44 -0.32
N ASN A 268 2.12 13.15 -1.61
CA ASN A 268 2.93 13.95 -2.53
C ASN A 268 2.34 15.36 -2.69
N ALA A 269 1.03 15.48 -2.94
CA ALA A 269 0.36 16.78 -3.03
C ALA A 269 0.49 17.59 -1.72
N CYS A 270 0.54 16.92 -0.56
CA CYS A 270 0.80 17.59 0.70
C CYS A 270 2.26 18.04 0.83
N LEU A 271 3.22 17.23 0.39
CA LEU A 271 4.64 17.58 0.38
C LEU A 271 4.97 18.76 -0.53
N GLU A 272 4.22 18.96 -1.61
CA GLU A 272 4.38 20.12 -2.51
C GLU A 272 4.00 21.45 -1.82
N GLU A 273 3.00 21.43 -0.93
CA GLU A 273 2.56 22.63 -0.19
C GLU A 273 3.35 22.88 1.09
N LEU A 274 3.93 21.83 1.68
CA LEU A 274 4.66 21.96 2.94
C LEU A 274 5.97 22.74 2.75
N PRO A 275 6.28 23.73 3.61
CA PRO A 275 7.55 24.46 3.52
C PRO A 275 8.75 23.51 3.53
N GLU A 276 9.72 23.70 2.63
CA GLU A 276 10.88 22.80 2.48
C GLU A 276 11.66 22.62 3.80
N ASN A 277 11.68 23.66 4.64
CA ASN A 277 12.34 23.65 5.95
C ASN A 277 11.51 22.98 7.08
N ASN A 278 10.29 22.53 6.81
CA ASN A 278 9.47 21.77 7.77
C ASN A 278 9.90 20.29 7.82
N HIS A 279 11.16 20.06 8.18
CA HIS A 279 11.80 18.75 8.10
C HIS A 279 11.07 17.66 8.88
N ARG A 280 10.48 17.98 10.05
CA ARG A 280 9.86 16.98 10.93
C ARG A 280 8.66 16.29 10.29
N ILE A 281 7.69 17.07 9.81
CA ILE A 281 6.48 16.48 9.23
C ILE A 281 6.74 15.94 7.83
N ARG A 282 7.61 16.60 7.05
CA ARG A 282 8.03 16.12 5.73
C ARG A 282 8.69 14.76 5.83
N GLU A 283 9.62 14.59 6.76
CA GLU A 283 10.27 13.30 6.99
C GLU A 283 9.25 12.26 7.47
N TYR A 284 8.38 12.58 8.41
CA TYR A 284 7.31 11.66 8.82
C TYR A 284 6.45 11.18 7.63
N ILE A 285 6.09 12.07 6.71
CA ILE A 285 5.33 11.72 5.51
C ILE A 285 6.13 10.75 4.63
N LEU A 286 7.39 11.07 4.32
CA LEU A 286 8.26 10.20 3.51
C LEU A 286 8.42 8.81 4.14
N GLN A 287 8.56 8.77 5.45
CA GLN A 287 8.66 7.54 6.24
C GLN A 287 7.36 6.72 6.17
N TYR A 288 6.21 7.38 6.23
CA TYR A 288 4.90 6.73 6.10
C TYR A 288 4.62 6.27 4.67
N GLN A 289 5.02 7.05 3.66
CA GLN A 289 4.95 6.65 2.24
C GLN A 289 5.72 5.36 1.98
N LEU A 290 6.94 5.25 2.53
CA LEU A 290 7.74 4.02 2.45
C LEU A 290 7.05 2.84 3.15
N LEU A 291 6.40 3.05 4.29
CA LEU A 291 5.62 1.99 4.94
C LEU A 291 4.47 1.53 4.05
N CYS A 292 3.69 2.47 3.51
CA CYS A 292 2.53 2.21 2.64
C CYS A 292 2.91 1.43 1.37
N ASN A 293 4.07 1.72 0.78
CA ASN A 293 4.56 1.01 -0.41
C ASN A 293 5.07 -0.42 -0.13
N ASN A 294 5.18 -0.81 1.15
CA ASN A 294 5.65 -2.13 1.58
C ASN A 294 4.55 -2.94 2.31
N LEU A 295 3.28 -2.57 2.12
CA LEU A 295 2.10 -3.29 2.65
C LEU A 295 1.78 -4.57 1.88
#